data_AF-A0AAD0YL80-F1
#
_entry.id   AF-A0AAD0YL80-F1
#
_cell.length_a   1.000
_cell.length_b   1.000
_cell.length_c   1.000
_cell.angle_alpha   90.00
_cell.angle_beta   90.00
_cell.angle_gamma   90.00
#
_symmetry.space_group_name_H-M   'P 1'
#
loop_
_entity.id
_entity.type
_entity.pdbx_description
1 polymer ?
#
loop_
_entity_poly.entity_id
_entity_poly.type
_entity_poly.pdbx_seq_one_letter_code
_entity_poly.pdbx_strand_id
1 'polypeptide(L)'
;MKELLIYKKHIIAVLTAIKKPAIILPTIGFVTFSDNLMGIILLIGLMAADFITGVLASWNMWKNSKIESNFWKYGFSSSRIRLSIVKSVTYFLFILCTYGIEVIFRVKSFGKNGYTDHELTLSLFAVAIACSIEFYSIFFENLPKAGFDIWSYFKKITAKIKSGIKTVKEITDDNNNTTT
;
A
#
# COMPACT_ATOMS: atom_id res chain seq x y z
N MET A 1 -21.08 8.33 25.15
CA MET A 1 -20.51 9.71 25.06
C MET A 1 -18.99 9.78 24.97
N LYS A 2 -18.21 8.89 25.63
CA LYS A 2 -16.73 8.88 25.52
C LYS A 2 -16.20 8.56 24.11
N GLU A 3 -16.80 7.59 23.42
CA GLU A 3 -16.45 7.22 22.03
C GLU A 3 -16.59 8.38 21.05
N LEU A 4 -17.66 9.18 21.19
CA LEU A 4 -17.93 10.35 20.36
C LEU A 4 -16.85 11.44 20.52
N LEU A 5 -16.28 11.58 21.71
CA LEU A 5 -15.17 12.50 21.98
C LEU A 5 -13.87 12.02 21.33
N ILE A 6 -13.62 10.71 21.32
CA ILE A 6 -12.45 10.10 20.69
C ILE A 6 -12.50 10.30 19.17
N TYR A 7 -13.63 9.97 18.54
CA TYR A 7 -13.85 10.19 17.10
C TYR A 7 -13.76 11.66 16.71
N LYS A 8 -14.34 12.56 17.52
CA LYS A 8 -14.24 14.01 17.29
C LYS A 8 -12.79 14.50 17.33
N LYS A 9 -11.96 13.94 18.22
CA LYS A 9 -10.53 14.25 18.32
C LYS A 9 -9.76 13.81 17.07
N HIS A 10 -10.05 12.62 16.54
CA HIS A 10 -9.45 12.13 15.30
C HIS A 10 -9.89 12.93 14.07
N ILE A 11 -11.16 13.30 13.98
CA ILE A 11 -11.70 14.12 12.88
C ILE A 11 -11.08 15.53 12.91
N ILE A 12 -10.97 16.14 14.10
CA ILE A 12 -10.30 17.44 14.27
C ILE A 12 -8.83 17.32 13.88
N ALA A 13 -8.13 16.27 14.29
CA ALA A 13 -6.73 16.03 13.93
C ALA A 13 -6.54 15.93 12.41
N VAL A 14 -7.39 15.18 11.70
CA VAL A 14 -7.40 15.07 10.23
C VAL A 14 -7.67 16.43 9.57
N LEU A 15 -8.64 17.20 10.07
CA LEU A 15 -8.96 18.53 9.56
C LEU A 15 -7.82 19.55 9.77
N THR A 16 -7.14 19.51 10.91
CA THR A 16 -5.94 20.33 11.15
C THR A 16 -4.74 19.87 10.32
N ALA A 17 -4.63 18.57 10.03
CA ALA A 17 -3.58 18.02 9.17
C ALA A 17 -3.71 18.54 7.73
N ILE A 18 -4.94 18.68 7.20
CA ILE A 18 -5.19 19.26 5.88
C ILE A 18 -4.72 20.74 5.81
N LYS A 19 -4.80 21.49 6.92
CA LYS A 19 -4.43 22.91 6.96
C LYS A 19 -2.93 23.18 7.10
N LYS A 20 -2.13 22.26 7.64
CA LYS A 20 -0.68 22.46 7.87
C LYS A 20 0.13 21.19 7.57
N PRO A 21 0.48 20.95 6.30
CA PRO A 21 1.13 19.70 5.88
C PRO A 21 2.52 19.47 6.49
N ALA A 22 3.22 20.54 6.89
CA ALA A 22 4.55 20.45 7.50
C ALA A 22 4.57 19.81 8.91
N ILE A 23 3.43 19.76 9.60
CA ILE A 23 3.31 19.17 10.96
C ILE A 23 2.89 17.69 10.89
N ILE A 24 2.58 17.17 9.69
CA ILE A 24 2.02 15.83 9.47
C ILE A 24 3.01 14.71 9.82
N LEU A 25 4.25 14.79 9.32
CA LEU A 25 5.20 13.68 9.43
C LEU A 25 5.51 13.26 10.88
N PRO A 26 5.79 14.21 11.80
CA PRO A 26 6.07 13.84 13.19
C PRO A 26 4.80 13.38 13.90
N THR A 27 3.66 14.04 13.67
CA THR A 27 2.46 13.85 14.49
C THR A 27 1.73 12.54 14.18
N ILE A 28 1.77 12.06 12.91
CA ILE A 28 1.27 10.73 12.55
C ILE A 28 2.11 9.63 13.22
N GLY A 29 3.42 9.85 13.40
CA GLY A 29 4.30 8.90 14.09
C GLY A 29 4.00 8.71 15.58
N PHE A 30 3.28 9.63 16.22
CA PHE A 30 2.93 9.57 17.64
C PHE A 30 1.51 9.05 17.92
N VAL A 31 0.69 8.81 16.90
CA VAL A 31 -0.65 8.26 17.11
C VAL A 31 -0.59 6.74 16.97
N THR A 32 -0.75 6.04 18.09
CA THR A 32 -0.98 4.59 18.08
C THR A 32 -2.35 4.31 17.48
N PHE A 33 -2.36 3.93 16.21
CA PHE A 33 -3.57 3.48 15.52
C PHE A 33 -3.78 1.99 15.73
N SER A 34 -5.04 1.54 15.71
CA SER A 34 -5.33 0.11 15.69
C SER A 34 -4.84 -0.51 14.38
N ASP A 35 -4.47 -1.80 14.43
CA ASP A 35 -3.92 -2.52 13.27
C ASP A 35 -4.86 -2.47 12.06
N ASN A 36 -6.17 -2.57 12.31
CA ASN A 36 -7.21 -2.42 11.28
C ASN A 36 -7.21 -1.03 10.65
N LEU A 37 -7.08 0.04 11.45
CA LEU A 37 -7.03 1.40 10.91
C LEU A 37 -5.74 1.61 10.10
N MET A 38 -4.61 1.13 10.59
CA MET A 38 -3.33 1.21 9.87
C MET A 38 -3.41 0.45 8.54
N GLY A 39 -4.03 -0.73 8.53
CA GLY A 39 -4.29 -1.50 7.32
C GLY A 39 -5.21 -0.78 6.34
N ILE A 40 -6.28 -0.13 6.81
CA ILE A 40 -7.15 0.69 5.96
C ILE A 40 -6.41 1.90 5.39
N ILE A 41 -5.56 2.57 6.19
CA ILE A 41 -4.72 3.68 5.71
C ILE A 41 -3.76 3.19 4.62
N LEU A 42 -3.12 2.04 4.84
CA LEU A 42 -2.26 1.41 3.84
C LEU A 42 -3.03 1.10 2.56
N LEU A 43 -4.23 0.54 2.67
CA LEU A 43 -5.10 0.24 1.53
C LEU A 43 -5.43 1.50 0.74
N ILE A 44 -5.85 2.58 1.40
CA ILE A 44 -6.13 3.87 0.75
C ILE A 44 -4.87 4.40 0.04
N GLY A 45 -3.71 4.30 0.68
CA GLY A 45 -2.43 4.67 0.09
C GLY A 45 -2.11 3.86 -1.16
N LEU A 46 -2.30 2.55 -1.13
CA LEU A 46 -2.09 1.66 -2.27
C LEU A 46 -3.08 1.94 -3.40
N MET A 47 -4.36 2.18 -3.10
CA MET A 47 -5.36 2.55 -4.10
C MET A 47 -5.02 3.89 -4.79
N ALA A 48 -4.51 4.87 -4.03
CA ALA A 48 -4.05 6.13 -4.60
C ALA A 48 -2.80 5.91 -5.48
N ALA A 49 -1.86 5.08 -5.05
CA ALA A 49 -0.68 4.72 -5.85
C ALA A 49 -1.07 3.95 -7.12
N ASP A 50 -2.03 3.02 -7.04
CA ASP A 50 -2.58 2.30 -8.20
C ASP A 50 -3.21 3.26 -9.20
N PHE A 51 -4.01 4.21 -8.72
CA PHE A 51 -4.59 5.23 -9.58
C PHE A 51 -3.52 6.10 -10.27
N ILE A 52 -2.51 6.57 -9.53
CA ILE A 52 -1.41 7.36 -10.09
C ILE A 52 -0.64 6.55 -11.14
N THR A 53 -0.28 5.30 -10.83
CA THR A 53 0.48 4.44 -11.76
C THR A 53 -0.37 4.06 -12.97
N GLY A 54 -1.68 3.88 -12.84
CA GLY A 54 -2.61 3.69 -13.94
C GLY A 54 -2.75 4.92 -14.84
N VAL A 55 -2.73 6.14 -14.27
CA VAL A 55 -2.69 7.40 -15.04
C VAL A 55 -1.36 7.52 -15.77
N LEU A 56 -0.23 7.20 -15.14
CA LEU A 56 1.10 7.18 -15.78
C LEU A 56 1.17 6.15 -16.93
N ALA A 57 0.62 4.96 -16.73
CA ALA A 57 0.48 3.95 -17.77
C ALA A 57 -0.31 4.49 -18.96
N SER A 58 -1.43 5.15 -18.68
CA SER A 58 -2.28 5.78 -19.70
C SER A 58 -1.56 6.90 -20.43
N TRP A 59 -0.74 7.68 -19.72
CA TRP A 59 0.06 8.76 -20.31
C TRP A 59 1.12 8.19 -21.27
N ASN A 60 1.83 7.16 -20.84
CA ASN A 60 2.83 6.51 -21.68
C ASN A 60 2.20 5.89 -22.93
N MET A 61 1.07 5.19 -22.79
CA MET A 61 0.33 4.65 -23.93
C MET A 61 -0.15 5.75 -24.87
N TRP A 62 -0.73 6.83 -24.35
CA TRP A 62 -1.17 7.98 -25.15
C TRP A 62 0.00 8.60 -25.92
N LYS A 63 1.11 8.90 -25.23
CA LYS A 63 2.31 9.52 -25.83
C LYS A 63 2.92 8.67 -26.95
N ASN A 64 2.90 7.35 -26.80
CA ASN A 64 3.45 6.42 -27.80
C ASN A 64 2.43 6.02 -28.88
N SER A 65 1.18 6.47 -28.76
CA SER A 65 0.11 6.19 -29.72
C SER A 65 -0.19 7.41 -30.58
N LYS A 66 -0.63 7.21 -31.82
CA LYS A 66 -1.08 8.29 -32.72
C LYS A 66 -2.51 8.76 -32.39
N ILE A 67 -2.86 8.86 -31.10
CA ILE A 67 -4.21 9.25 -30.68
C ILE A 67 -4.34 10.76 -30.77
N GLU A 68 -5.25 11.25 -31.62
CA GLU A 68 -5.48 12.68 -31.85
C GLU A 68 -6.18 13.40 -30.68
N SER A 69 -6.79 12.68 -29.74
CA SER A 69 -7.46 13.29 -28.61
C SER A 69 -6.50 13.75 -27.51
N ASN A 70 -6.82 14.85 -26.83
CA ASN A 70 -6.10 15.29 -25.63
C ASN A 70 -6.04 14.21 -24.55
N PHE A 71 -4.92 14.14 -23.83
CA PHE A 71 -4.68 13.15 -22.77
C PHE A 71 -5.82 13.04 -21.76
N TRP A 72 -6.39 14.17 -21.32
CA TRP A 72 -7.47 14.18 -20.32
C TRP A 72 -8.67 13.31 -20.72
N LYS A 73 -9.03 13.30 -22.01
CA LYS A 73 -10.15 12.48 -22.52
C LYS A 73 -9.81 10.99 -22.55
N TYR A 74 -8.54 10.66 -22.79
CA TYR A 74 -8.05 9.28 -22.87
C TYR A 74 -7.72 8.68 -21.49
N GLY A 75 -6.92 9.40 -20.69
CA GLY A 75 -6.42 8.98 -19.39
C GLY A 75 -7.49 8.97 -18.30
N PHE A 76 -8.44 9.92 -18.35
CA PHE A 76 -9.55 10.02 -17.39
C PHE A 76 -10.89 9.62 -18.02
N SER A 77 -10.89 8.57 -18.85
CA SER A 77 -12.14 8.06 -19.41
C SER A 77 -13.10 7.62 -18.29
N SER A 78 -14.39 7.86 -18.48
CA SER A 78 -15.44 7.47 -17.53
C SER A 78 -15.36 5.98 -17.17
N SER A 79 -15.00 5.12 -18.12
CA SER A 79 -14.79 3.69 -17.89
C SER A 79 -13.69 3.38 -16.86
N ARG A 80 -12.55 4.09 -16.92
CA ARG A 80 -11.41 3.88 -16.01
C ARG A 80 -11.72 4.38 -14.60
N ILE A 81 -12.31 5.57 -14.50
CA ILE A 81 -12.75 6.14 -13.20
C ILE A 81 -13.80 5.24 -12.57
N ARG A 82 -14.81 4.78 -13.33
CA ARG A 82 -15.83 3.85 -12.85
C ARG A 82 -15.20 2.56 -12.32
N LEU A 83 -14.21 2.01 -13.02
CA LEU A 83 -13.55 0.78 -12.58
C LEU A 83 -12.79 0.97 -11.25
N SER A 84 -12.10 2.11 -11.07
CA SER A 84 -11.44 2.46 -9.82
C SER A 84 -12.43 2.64 -8.66
N ILE A 85 -13.57 3.28 -8.91
CA ILE A 85 -14.64 3.43 -7.90
C ILE A 85 -15.25 2.07 -7.54
N VAL A 86 -15.56 1.23 -8.53
CA VAL A 86 -16.11 -0.12 -8.28
C VAL A 86 -15.12 -0.94 -7.44
N LYS A 87 -13.84 -0.93 -7.81
CA LYS A 87 -12.78 -1.60 -7.06
C LYS A 87 -12.76 -1.15 -5.58
N SER A 88 -12.77 0.17 -5.36
CA SER A 88 -12.87 0.78 -4.03
C SER A 88 -14.08 0.28 -3.24
N VAL A 89 -15.27 0.41 -3.82
CA VAL A 89 -16.53 -0.01 -3.17
C VAL A 89 -16.50 -1.49 -2.85
N THR A 90 -16.01 -2.34 -3.76
CA THR A 90 -15.91 -3.79 -3.55
C THR A 90 -14.98 -4.13 -2.39
N TYR A 91 -13.82 -3.48 -2.26
CA TYR A 91 -12.90 -3.74 -1.14
C TYR A 91 -13.47 -3.30 0.20
N PHE A 92 -14.03 -2.09 0.28
CA PHE A 92 -14.64 -1.62 1.52
C PHE A 92 -15.86 -2.46 1.91
N LEU A 93 -16.68 -2.87 0.95
CA LEU A 93 -17.81 -3.77 1.21
C LEU A 93 -17.32 -5.13 1.70
N PHE A 94 -16.29 -5.71 1.08
CA PHE A 94 -15.71 -6.98 1.51
C PHE A 94 -15.17 -6.92 2.94
N ILE A 95 -14.45 -5.85 3.29
CA ILE A 95 -13.93 -5.60 4.64
C ILE A 95 -15.09 -5.42 5.63
N LEU A 96 -16.14 -4.68 5.25
CA LEU A 96 -17.30 -4.45 6.11
C LEU A 96 -18.11 -5.73 6.35
N CYS A 97 -18.29 -6.56 5.32
CA CYS A 97 -18.95 -7.86 5.45
C CYS A 97 -18.15 -8.83 6.33
N THR A 98 -16.82 -8.89 6.16
CA THR A 98 -15.95 -9.75 6.99
C THR A 98 -15.92 -9.28 8.45
N TYR A 99 -15.87 -7.96 8.69
CA TYR A 99 -16.05 -7.41 10.03
C TYR A 99 -17.45 -7.71 10.61
N GLY A 100 -18.50 -7.62 9.79
CA GLY A 100 -19.86 -7.98 10.20
C GLY A 100 -19.98 -9.45 10.63
N ILE A 101 -19.36 -10.37 9.90
CA ILE A 101 -19.26 -11.79 10.27
C ILE A 101 -18.51 -11.95 11.59
N GLU A 102 -17.37 -11.26 11.75
CA GLU A 102 -16.57 -11.29 12.97
C GLU A 102 -17.40 -10.89 14.21
N VAL A 103 -18.21 -9.82 14.08
CA VAL A 103 -19.10 -9.33 15.14
C VAL A 103 -20.30 -10.26 15.40
N ILE A 104 -20.99 -10.71 14.36
CA ILE A 104 -22.20 -11.56 14.48
C ILE A 104 -21.86 -12.92 15.11
N PHE A 105 -20.78 -13.55 14.63
CA PHE A 105 -20.36 -14.86 15.11
C PHE A 105 -19.42 -14.78 16.31
N ARG A 106 -19.08 -13.56 16.77
CA ARG A 106 -18.12 -13.31 17.86
C ARG A 106 -16.82 -14.07 17.66
N VAL A 107 -16.33 -14.07 16.42
CA VAL A 107 -15.08 -14.73 16.06
C VAL A 107 -13.96 -14.03 16.82
N LYS A 108 -13.25 -14.77 17.69
CA LYS A 108 -12.11 -14.22 18.41
C LYS A 108 -10.94 -14.00 17.45
N SER A 109 -10.09 -13.03 17.76
CA SER A 109 -8.81 -12.88 17.08
C SER A 109 -8.03 -14.20 17.17
N PHE A 110 -7.27 -14.51 16.12
CA PHE A 110 -6.48 -15.75 16.03
C PHE A 110 -5.26 -15.76 16.98
N GLY A 111 -5.21 -14.81 17.93
CA GLY A 111 -4.22 -14.70 18.99
C GLY A 111 -2.89 -14.09 18.56
N LYS A 112 -2.13 -13.59 19.55
CA LYS A 112 -0.68 -13.38 19.45
C LYS A 112 -0.01 -14.75 19.42
N ASN A 113 0.13 -15.32 18.22
CA ASN A 113 1.04 -16.45 18.05
C ASN A 113 2.48 -15.90 18.02
N GLY A 114 3.48 -16.69 18.41
CA GLY A 114 4.89 -16.24 18.53
C GLY A 114 5.57 -15.70 17.26
N TYR A 115 4.81 -15.50 16.19
CA TYR A 115 5.21 -14.90 14.92
C TYR A 115 4.79 -13.42 14.77
N THR A 116 3.82 -12.92 15.55
CA THR A 116 3.33 -11.53 15.43
C THR A 116 2.85 -10.96 16.77
N ASP A 117 3.27 -9.73 17.06
CA ASP A 117 2.79 -8.95 18.20
C ASP A 117 1.40 -8.33 17.98
N HIS A 118 0.86 -8.46 16.77
CA HIS A 118 -0.43 -7.87 16.38
C HIS A 118 -1.55 -8.91 16.38
N GLU A 119 -2.74 -8.50 16.81
CA GLU A 119 -3.91 -9.38 16.82
C GLU A 119 -4.40 -9.61 15.38
N LEU A 120 -4.23 -10.85 14.89
CA LEU A 120 -4.74 -11.23 13.59
C LEU A 120 -6.26 -11.45 13.67
N THR A 121 -7.02 -10.59 13.01
CA THR A 121 -8.47 -10.72 12.87
C THR A 121 -8.86 -11.10 11.45
N LEU A 122 -10.10 -11.58 11.27
CA LEU A 122 -10.64 -11.91 9.96
C LEU A 122 -10.74 -10.66 9.08
N SER A 123 -11.16 -9.54 9.67
CA SER A 123 -11.18 -8.22 9.03
C SER A 123 -9.78 -7.75 8.59
N LEU A 124 -8.74 -7.96 9.40
CA LEU A 124 -7.36 -7.62 9.04
C LEU A 124 -6.86 -8.46 7.85
N PHE A 125 -7.25 -9.73 7.78
CA PHE A 125 -6.95 -10.59 6.64
C PHE A 125 -7.65 -10.12 5.37
N ALA A 126 -8.90 -9.67 5.46
CA ALA A 126 -9.63 -9.09 4.34
C ALA A 126 -8.95 -7.81 3.80
N VAL A 127 -8.45 -6.96 4.70
CA VAL A 127 -7.63 -5.79 4.34
C VAL A 127 -6.33 -6.23 3.64
N ALA A 128 -5.63 -7.24 4.17
CA ALA A 128 -4.39 -7.74 3.58
C ALA A 128 -4.60 -8.30 2.16
N ILE A 129 -5.72 -8.98 1.90
CA ILE A 129 -6.10 -9.43 0.55
C ILE A 129 -6.29 -8.22 -0.38
N ALA A 130 -7.07 -7.22 0.03
CA ALA A 130 -7.31 -6.02 -0.78
C ALA A 130 -5.99 -5.29 -1.10
N CYS A 131 -5.11 -5.13 -0.10
CA CYS A 131 -3.78 -4.55 -0.28
C CYS A 131 -2.93 -5.37 -1.26
N SER A 132 -2.98 -6.70 -1.19
CA SER A 132 -2.22 -7.59 -2.07
C SER A 132 -2.67 -7.46 -3.54
N ILE A 133 -3.98 -7.30 -3.77
CA ILE A 133 -4.51 -7.09 -5.13
C ILE A 133 -4.05 -5.75 -5.69
N GLU A 134 -4.07 -4.68 -4.90
CA GLU A 134 -3.56 -3.38 -5.35
C GLU A 134 -2.05 -3.38 -5.60
N PHE A 135 -1.29 -4.04 -4.72
CA PHE A 135 0.13 -4.25 -4.93
C PHE A 135 0.39 -4.95 -6.27
N TYR A 136 -0.37 -6.02 -6.57
CA TYR A 136 -0.24 -6.71 -7.84
C TYR A 136 -0.56 -5.79 -9.04
N SER A 137 -1.65 -5.02 -8.97
CA SER A 137 -2.06 -4.09 -10.02
C SER A 137 -0.99 -3.00 -10.27
N ILE A 138 -0.40 -2.44 -9.22
CA ILE A 138 0.70 -1.47 -9.33
C ILE A 138 1.92 -2.10 -10.01
N PHE A 139 2.45 -3.17 -9.44
CA PHE A 139 3.77 -3.69 -9.81
C PHE A 139 3.76 -4.57 -11.05
N PHE A 140 2.70 -5.31 -11.33
CA PHE A 140 2.69 -6.25 -12.45
C PHE A 140 1.86 -5.76 -13.63
N GLU A 141 1.00 -4.76 -13.43
CA GLU A 141 0.13 -4.26 -14.50
C GLU A 141 0.46 -2.82 -14.88
N ASN A 142 0.38 -1.87 -13.95
CA ASN A 142 0.45 -0.45 -14.26
C ASN A 142 1.87 0.05 -14.50
N LEU A 143 2.82 -0.26 -13.61
CA LEU A 143 4.21 0.17 -13.77
C LEU A 143 4.87 -0.37 -15.06
N PRO A 144 4.68 -1.64 -15.48
CA PRO A 144 5.18 -2.11 -16.77
C PRO A 144 4.59 -1.35 -17.96
N LYS A 145 3.27 -1.08 -17.94
CA LYS A 145 2.58 -0.28 -18.99
C LYS A 145 3.06 1.18 -19.00
N ALA A 146 3.45 1.72 -17.84
CA ALA A 146 4.06 3.05 -17.71
C ALA A 146 5.50 3.12 -18.25
N GLY A 147 6.07 2.00 -18.71
CA GLY A 147 7.41 1.93 -19.28
C GLY A 147 8.51 1.67 -18.25
N PHE A 148 8.15 1.34 -17.01
CA PHE A 148 9.12 0.92 -16.00
C PHE A 148 9.40 -0.58 -16.14
N ASP A 149 10.64 -0.93 -16.48
CA ASP A 149 11.12 -2.31 -16.43
C ASP A 149 11.47 -2.70 -14.99
N ILE A 150 10.44 -3.07 -14.23
CA ILE A 150 10.54 -3.47 -12.83
C ILE A 150 11.43 -4.69 -12.67
N TRP A 151 11.42 -5.61 -13.63
CA TRP A 151 12.24 -6.81 -13.57
C TRP A 151 13.73 -6.48 -13.70
N SER A 152 14.07 -5.56 -14.59
CA SER A 152 15.44 -5.03 -14.70
C SER A 152 15.86 -4.25 -13.45
N TYR A 153 14.97 -3.45 -12.87
CA TYR A 153 15.25 -2.72 -11.63
C TYR A 153 15.44 -3.68 -10.44
N PHE A 154 14.59 -4.70 -10.31
CA PHE A 154 14.69 -5.74 -9.30
C PHE A 154 15.98 -6.55 -9.45
N LYS A 155 16.33 -6.97 -10.68
CA LYS A 155 17.62 -7.62 -10.96
C LYS A 155 18.80 -6.76 -10.54
N LYS A 156 18.78 -5.45 -10.80
CA LYS A 156 19.83 -4.51 -10.39
C LYS A 156 19.95 -4.41 -8.86
N ILE A 157 18.82 -4.34 -8.15
CA ILE A 157 18.81 -4.31 -6.67
C ILE A 157 19.36 -5.62 -6.12
N THR A 158 18.85 -6.77 -6.58
CA THR A 158 19.30 -8.09 -6.12
C THR A 158 20.78 -8.33 -6.43
N ALA A 159 21.27 -7.86 -7.59
CA ALA A 159 22.68 -7.91 -7.92
C ALA A 159 23.54 -7.07 -6.97
N LYS A 160 23.11 -5.85 -6.63
CA LYS A 160 23.79 -4.99 -5.64
C LYS A 160 23.80 -5.59 -4.24
N ILE A 161 22.71 -6.21 -3.81
CA ILE A 161 22.63 -6.89 -2.51
C ILE A 161 23.59 -8.09 -2.50
N LYS A 162 23.56 -8.90 -3.57
CA LYS A 162 24.46 -10.07 -3.69
C LYS A 162 25.93 -9.66 -3.73
N SER A 163 26.28 -8.57 -4.41
CA SER A 163 27.65 -8.05 -4.39
C SER A 163 28.05 -7.54 -3.01
N GLY A 164 27.16 -6.80 -2.31
CA GLY A 164 27.43 -6.33 -0.95
C GLY A 164 27.65 -7.48 0.04
N ILE A 165 26.83 -8.52 -0.01
CA ILE A 165 27.00 -9.74 0.79
C ILE A 165 28.34 -10.41 0.48
N LYS A 166 28.70 -10.49 -0.82
CA LYS A 166 29.98 -11.09 -1.23
C LYS A 166 31.18 -10.29 -0.69
N THR A 167 31.14 -8.97 -0.78
CA THR A 167 32.21 -8.09 -0.25
C THR A 167 32.33 -8.20 1.26
N VAL A 168 31.23 -8.25 2.01
CA VAL A 168 31.26 -8.47 3.48
C VAL A 168 31.86 -9.83 3.81
N LYS A 169 31.51 -10.86 3.04
CA LYS A 169 32.06 -12.21 3.24
C LYS A 169 33.56 -12.27 2.95
N GLU A 170 34.02 -11.66 1.85
CA GLU A 170 35.45 -11.57 1.51
C GLU A 170 36.25 -10.83 2.60
N ILE A 171 35.73 -9.72 3.15
CA ILE A 171 36.37 -9.00 4.27
C ILE A 171 36.41 -9.84 5.55
N THR A 172 35.38 -10.65 5.81
CA THR A 172 35.30 -11.49 7.02
C THR A 172 36.24 -12.70 6.92
N ASP A 173 36.37 -13.30 5.74
CA ASP A 173 37.27 -14.45 5.50
C ASP A 173 38.75 -14.01 5.46
N ASP A 174 39.07 -12.82 4.92
CA ASP A 174 40.44 -12.27 4.97
C ASP A 174 40.90 -12.02 6.41
N ASN A 175 40.03 -11.46 7.26
CA ASN A 175 40.35 -11.21 8.67
C ASN A 175 40.66 -12.51 9.44
N ASN A 176 39.94 -13.60 9.14
CA ASN A 176 40.17 -14.89 9.81
C ASN A 176 41.49 -15.56 9.40
N ASN A 177 41.97 -15.34 8.18
CA ASN A 177 43.23 -15.91 7.69
C ASN A 177 44.47 -15.12 8.14
N THR A 178 44.35 -13.85 8.51
CA THR A 178 45.45 -13.04 9.06
C THR A 178 45.67 -13.20 10.57
N THR A 179 44.83 -13.97 11.27
CA THR A 179 44.92 -14.14 12.74
C THR A 179 45.50 -15.50 13.18
N THR A 180 46.06 -16.28 12.26
CA THR A 180 46.83 -17.52 12.50
C THR A 180 48.27 -17.36 12.04
#